data_AF-A0A1H5P7H3-F1
#
_entry.id   AF-A0A1H5P7H3-F1
#
_cell.length_a   1.000
_cell.length_b   1.000
_cell.length_c   1.000
_cell.angle_alpha   90.00
_cell.angle_beta   90.00
_cell.angle_gamma   90.00
#
_symmetry.space_group_name_H-M   'P 1'
#
loop_
_entity.id
_entity.type
_entity.pdbx_description
1 polymer ?
#
loop_
_entity_poly.entity_id
_entity_poly.type
_entity_poly.pdbx_seq_one_letter_code
_entity_poly.pdbx_strand_id
1 'polypeptide(L)'
;MIPFFFLSTLTWGQETYTSPLTQYWPTLFTTEFKEVNRKIFFDPNSITIISETAEGKEIEIFHIQEVKIIEDTFTYFCLTKNKRKVTIAVPQQERVEIIDLYRLSLESGEEVQFRFHVD
;
A
#
# COMPACT_ATOMS: atom_id res chain seq x y z
N MET A 1 37.61 -17.15 6.99
CA MET A 1 36.48 -17.13 7.94
C MET A 1 35.46 -16.14 7.38
N ILE A 2 34.44 -16.64 6.68
CA ILE A 2 33.42 -15.81 6.04
C ILE A 2 32.20 -15.92 6.94
N PRO A 3 31.68 -14.84 7.55
CA PRO A 3 30.42 -14.95 8.26
C PRO A 3 29.31 -15.08 7.20
N PHE A 4 28.66 -16.23 7.24
CA PHE A 4 27.44 -16.53 6.52
C PHE A 4 26.35 -15.58 7.05
N PHE A 5 25.96 -14.60 6.25
CA PHE A 5 24.79 -13.77 6.56
C PHE A 5 23.55 -14.65 6.44
N PHE A 6 22.98 -15.04 7.58
CA PHE A 6 21.60 -15.48 7.64
C PHE A 6 20.71 -14.27 7.31
N LEU A 7 20.42 -14.04 6.02
CA LEU A 7 19.17 -13.38 5.67
C LEU A 7 18.07 -14.34 6.10
N SER A 8 17.48 -14.06 7.26
CA SER A 8 16.18 -14.59 7.62
C SER A 8 15.21 -14.15 6.54
N THR A 9 14.97 -15.03 5.58
CA THR A 9 13.82 -14.95 4.68
C THR A 9 12.59 -15.01 5.59
N LEU A 10 12.11 -13.84 6.02
CA LEU A 10 10.74 -13.70 6.49
C LEU A 10 9.89 -14.19 5.32
N THR A 11 9.41 -15.41 5.44
CA THR A 11 8.42 -16.02 4.56
C THR A 11 7.10 -15.31 4.84
N TRP A 12 6.98 -14.06 4.40
CA TRP A 12 5.67 -13.47 4.20
C TRP A 12 5.10 -14.10 2.94
N GLY A 13 4.06 -14.89 3.13
CA GLY A 13 3.27 -15.45 2.04
C GLY A 13 2.72 -14.32 1.18
N GLN A 14 2.41 -14.64 -0.07
CA GLN A 14 1.67 -13.74 -0.92
C GLN A 14 0.31 -13.47 -0.27
N GLU A 15 0.07 -12.24 0.18
CA GLU A 15 -1.20 -11.83 0.79
C GLU A 15 -2.04 -11.07 -0.23
N THR A 16 -3.36 -11.26 -0.20
CA THR A 16 -4.30 -10.57 -1.09
C THR A 16 -5.46 -10.03 -0.29
N TYR A 17 -5.71 -8.72 -0.44
CA TYR A 17 -6.82 -8.03 0.19
C TYR A 17 -7.77 -7.50 -0.88
N THR A 18 -9.07 -7.54 -0.61
CA THR A 18 -10.09 -6.92 -1.48
C THR A 18 -10.69 -5.73 -0.74
N SER A 19 -10.79 -4.59 -1.41
CA SER A 19 -11.35 -3.36 -0.86
C SER A 19 -12.43 -2.81 -1.79
N PRO A 20 -13.72 -2.89 -1.43
CA PRO A 20 -14.81 -2.30 -2.22
C PRO A 20 -14.94 -0.78 -2.02
N LEU A 21 -14.44 -0.26 -0.90
CA LEU A 21 -14.59 1.13 -0.49
C LEU A 21 -13.24 1.77 -0.20
N THR A 22 -13.02 2.96 -0.78
CA THR A 22 -11.83 3.75 -0.50
C THR A 22 -12.20 5.15 -0.06
N GLN A 23 -11.60 5.57 1.05
CA GLN A 23 -11.63 6.96 1.51
C GLN A 23 -10.37 7.68 1.02
N TYR A 24 -10.53 8.92 0.59
CA TYR A 24 -9.48 9.77 0.07
C TYR A 24 -9.46 11.08 0.84
N TRP A 25 -8.28 11.50 1.29
CA TRP A 25 -8.04 12.82 1.88
C TRP A 25 -7.11 13.61 0.96
N PRO A 26 -7.66 14.45 0.06
CA PRO A 26 -6.87 15.40 -0.72
C PRO A 26 -6.32 16.53 0.14
N THR A 27 -6.98 16.86 1.27
CA THR A 27 -6.55 17.86 2.26
C THR A 27 -6.95 17.42 3.68
N LEU A 28 -6.34 17.99 4.72
CA LEU A 28 -6.72 17.73 6.14
C LEU A 28 -8.20 18.02 6.46
N PHE A 29 -8.92 18.73 5.59
CA PHE A 29 -10.23 19.29 5.87
C PHE A 29 -11.39 18.65 5.09
N THR A 30 -11.11 17.86 4.05
CA THR A 30 -12.15 17.24 3.21
C THR A 30 -11.87 15.76 2.96
N THR A 31 -12.91 14.93 3.07
CA THR A 31 -12.86 13.49 2.81
C THR A 31 -13.80 13.16 1.67
N GLU A 32 -13.30 12.45 0.67
CA GLU A 32 -14.10 11.91 -0.42
C GLU A 32 -14.15 10.39 -0.32
N PHE A 33 -15.34 9.83 -0.53
CA PHE A 33 -15.54 8.39 -0.62
C PHE A 33 -15.69 8.02 -2.09
N LYS A 34 -14.95 6.99 -2.52
CA LYS A 34 -15.11 6.41 -3.85
C LYS A 34 -15.31 4.90 -3.71
N GLU A 35 -16.44 4.42 -4.21
CA GLU A 35 -16.71 3.01 -4.41
C GLU A 35 -15.91 2.55 -5.63
N VAL A 36 -14.80 1.85 -5.37
CA VAL A 36 -13.91 1.33 -6.41
C VAL A 36 -13.43 -0.01 -5.88
N ASN A 37 -13.79 -1.09 -6.58
CA ASN A 37 -13.33 -2.42 -6.23
C ASN A 37 -11.82 -2.53 -6.49
N ARG A 38 -11.06 -2.73 -5.42
CA ARG A 38 -9.61 -2.87 -5.46
C ARG A 38 -9.18 -4.24 -4.97
N LYS A 39 -8.14 -4.77 -5.60
CA LYS A 39 -7.39 -5.93 -5.10
C LYS A 39 -5.96 -5.51 -4.84
N ILE A 40 -5.47 -5.79 -3.65
CA ILE A 40 -4.14 -5.40 -3.17
C ILE A 40 -3.35 -6.69 -2.95
N PHE A 41 -2.30 -6.88 -3.72
CA PHE A 41 -1.42 -8.05 -3.66
C PHE A 41 -0.10 -7.66 -3.03
N PHE A 42 0.31 -8.35 -1.97
CA PHE A 42 1.61 -8.20 -1.34
C PHE A 42 2.51 -9.35 -1.77
N ASP A 43 3.55 -9.03 -2.53
CA ASP A 43 4.63 -9.93 -2.88
C ASP A 43 5.91 -9.51 -2.13
N PRO A 44 6.92 -10.39 -1.98
CA PRO A 44 8.13 -10.09 -1.21
C PRO A 44 8.90 -8.82 -1.65
N ASN A 45 8.78 -8.43 -2.92
CA ASN A 45 9.51 -7.29 -3.51
C ASN A 45 8.59 -6.20 -4.06
N SER A 46 7.27 -6.39 -4.05
CA SER A 46 6.35 -5.45 -4.65
C SER A 46 4.95 -5.56 -4.06
N ILE A 47 4.24 -4.43 -4.07
CA ILE A 47 2.82 -4.37 -3.79
C ILE A 47 2.11 -3.96 -5.07
N THR A 48 1.08 -4.71 -5.47
CA THR A 48 0.29 -4.43 -6.67
C THR A 48 -1.13 -4.08 -6.26
N ILE A 49 -1.65 -2.95 -6.73
CA ILE A 49 -3.05 -2.55 -6.56
C ILE A 49 -3.73 -2.59 -7.92
N ILE A 50 -4.79 -3.39 -8.03
CA ILE A 50 -5.64 -3.44 -9.21
C ILE A 50 -6.96 -2.77 -8.86
N SER A 51 -7.31 -1.69 -9.55
CA SER A 51 -8.56 -0.95 -9.37
C SER A 51 -9.50 -1.20 -10.56
N GLU A 52 -10.75 -1.59 -10.30
CA GLU A 52 -11.80 -1.68 -11.32
C GLU A 52 -12.58 -0.35 -11.36
N THR A 53 -12.42 0.40 -12.45
CA THR A 53 -13.06 1.69 -12.68
C THR A 53 -14.04 1.61 -13.86
N ALA A 54 -14.85 2.64 -14.08
CA ALA A 54 -15.75 2.71 -15.24
C ALA A 54 -14.99 2.67 -16.60
N GLU A 55 -13.73 3.07 -16.61
CA GLU A 55 -12.87 3.11 -17.81
C GLU A 55 -12.10 1.80 -18.05
N GLY A 56 -12.16 0.86 -17.09
CA GLY A 56 -11.50 -0.44 -17.19
C GLY A 56 -10.76 -0.83 -15.91
N LYS A 57 -9.66 -1.59 -16.08
CA LYS A 57 -8.80 -2.00 -14.96
C LYS A 57 -7.53 -1.19 -14.96
N GLU A 58 -7.28 -0.49 -13.86
CA GLU A 58 -6.02 0.22 -13.59
C GLU A 58 -5.13 -0.65 -12.72
N ILE A 59 -3.83 -0.72 -13.05
CA ILE A 59 -2.85 -1.54 -12.33
C ILE A 59 -1.70 -0.63 -11.89
N GLU A 60 -1.52 -0.53 -10.58
CA GLU A 60 -0.42 0.19 -9.96
C GLU A 60 0.54 -0.82 -9.30
N ILE A 61 1.84 -0.71 -9.62
CA ILE A 61 2.89 -1.58 -9.05
C ILE A 61 3.87 -0.70 -8.27
N PHE A 62 4.10 -1.08 -7.02
CA PHE A 62 4.98 -0.40 -6.07
C PHE A 62 6.13 -1.32 -5.71
N HIS A 63 7.36 -0.93 -6.00
CA HIS A 63 8.56 -1.71 -5.67
C HIS A 63 9.01 -1.40 -4.24
N ILE A 64 9.01 -2.42 -3.38
CA ILE A 64 9.39 -2.28 -1.98
C ILE A 64 10.89 -1.98 -1.92
N GLN A 65 11.26 -0.94 -1.17
CA GLN A 65 12.66 -0.59 -0.89
C GLN A 65 13.05 -0.97 0.53
N GLU A 66 12.13 -0.79 1.47
CA GLU A 66 12.34 -1.03 2.89
C GLU A 66 11.01 -1.37 3.56
N VAL A 67 11.05 -2.24 4.57
CA VAL A 67 9.90 -2.55 5.44
C VAL A 67 10.31 -2.28 6.87
N LYS A 68 9.51 -1.52 7.61
CA LYS A 68 9.68 -1.28 9.05
C LYS A 68 8.44 -1.68 9.81
N ILE A 69 8.63 -2.03 11.07
CA ILE A 69 7.53 -2.17 12.03
C ILE A 69 7.56 -0.93 12.92
N ILE A 70 6.50 -0.13 12.87
CA ILE A 70 6.35 1.11 13.65
C ILE A 70 5.02 1.00 14.38
N GLU A 71 5.02 0.98 15.71
CA GLU A 71 3.79 0.95 16.53
C GLU A 71 2.80 -0.13 16.06
N ASP A 72 3.28 -1.38 15.97
CA ASP A 72 2.49 -2.54 15.50
C ASP A 72 1.92 -2.37 14.08
N THR A 73 2.58 -1.58 13.24
CA THR A 73 2.20 -1.38 11.84
C THR A 73 3.37 -1.75 10.94
N PHE A 74 3.11 -2.60 9.95
CA PHE A 74 4.04 -2.86 8.85
C PHE A 74 3.99 -1.70 7.86
N THR A 75 5.06 -0.93 7.84
CA THR A 75 5.24 0.25 6.99
C THR A 75 6.18 -0.09 5.85
N TYR A 76 5.62 -0.18 4.65
CA TYR A 76 6.31 -0.47 3.40
C TYR A 76 6.68 0.84 2.70
N PHE A 77 7.97 1.11 2.61
CA PHE A 77 8.49 2.24 1.82
C PHE A 77 8.76 1.77 0.41
N CYS A 78 8.00 2.31 -0.54
CA CYS A 78 7.98 1.84 -1.92
C CYS A 78 8.32 2.94 -2.93
N LEU A 79 8.66 2.51 -4.14
CA LEU A 79 8.78 3.37 -5.31
C LEU A 79 7.84 2.92 -6.42
N THR A 80 7.18 3.86 -7.08
CA THR A 80 6.49 3.58 -8.35
C THR A 80 7.49 3.31 -9.48
N LYS A 81 7.02 2.81 -10.62
CA LYS A 81 7.81 2.71 -11.86
C LYS A 81 8.53 4.02 -12.23
N ASN A 82 7.93 5.17 -11.89
CA ASN A 82 8.48 6.50 -12.14
C ASN A 82 9.35 7.03 -10.99
N LYS A 83 9.80 6.14 -10.09
CA LYS A 83 10.64 6.45 -8.92
C LYS A 83 10.02 7.45 -7.93
N ARG A 84 8.69 7.53 -7.90
CA ARG A 84 7.98 8.35 -6.89
C ARG A 84 7.82 7.55 -5.61
N LYS A 85 8.03 8.21 -4.47
CA LYS A 85 7.86 7.60 -3.15
C LYS A 85 6.39 7.36 -2.84
N VAL A 86 6.11 6.18 -2.30
CA VAL A 86 4.80 5.77 -1.80
C VAL A 86 5.03 5.02 -0.50
N THR A 87 4.22 5.30 0.51
CA THR A 87 4.24 4.55 1.77
C THR A 87 2.94 3.78 1.88
N ILE A 88 3.02 2.48 2.19
CA ILE A 88 1.84 1.64 2.44
C ILE A 88 1.95 1.14 3.88
N ALA A 89 0.90 1.33 4.67
CA ALA A 89 0.84 0.97 6.08
C ALA A 89 -0.24 -0.08 6.30
N VAL A 90 0.15 -1.20 6.92
CA VAL A 90 -0.72 -2.34 7.22
C VAL A 90 -0.64 -2.64 8.71
N PRO A 91 -1.73 -2.55 9.49
CA PRO A 91 -1.70 -2.86 10.91
C PRO A 91 -1.43 -4.35 11.13
N GLN A 92 -0.59 -4.67 12.13
CA GLN A 92 -0.28 -6.03 12.53
C GLN A 92 -1.40 -6.56 13.45
N GLN A 93 -2.49 -6.97 12.83
CA GLN A 93 -3.67 -7.51 13.51
C GLN A 93 -4.04 -8.88 12.94
N GLU A 94 -4.75 -9.70 13.72
CA GLU A 94 -5.24 -11.02 13.27
C GLU A 94 -6.15 -10.90 12.04
N ARG A 95 -6.92 -9.81 11.98
CA ARG A 95 -7.71 -9.41 10.82
C ARG A 95 -7.35 -7.98 10.45
N VAL A 96 -6.81 -7.79 9.26
CA VAL A 96 -6.58 -6.47 8.68
C VAL A 96 -7.91 -5.95 8.15
N GLU A 97 -8.37 -4.81 8.67
CA GLU A 97 -9.60 -4.14 8.20
C GLU A 97 -9.29 -2.90 7.34
N ILE A 98 -8.09 -2.35 7.51
CA ILE A 98 -7.67 -1.10 6.89
C ILE A 98 -6.25 -1.24 6.35
N ILE A 99 -6.04 -0.76 5.13
CA ILE A 99 -4.71 -0.52 4.55
C ILE A 99 -4.65 0.95 4.14
N ASP A 100 -3.63 1.67 4.62
CA ASP A 100 -3.42 3.08 4.28
C ASP A 100 -2.28 3.23 3.25
N LEU A 101 -2.48 4.08 2.26
CA LEU A 101 -1.48 4.46 1.25
C LEU A 101 -1.29 5.97 1.25
N TYR A 102 -0.03 6.38 1.35
CA TYR A 102 0.39 7.78 1.34
C TYR A 102 1.25 8.05 0.12
N ARG A 103 0.94 9.12 -0.62
CA ARG A 103 1.74 9.59 -1.76
C ARG A 103 1.59 11.09 -1.96
N LEU A 104 2.52 11.72 -2.68
CA LEU A 104 2.36 13.11 -3.09
C LEU A 104 1.34 13.23 -4.24
N SER A 105 0.41 14.16 -4.11
CA SER A 105 -0.48 14.61 -5.18
C SER A 105 0.33 15.23 -6.32
N LEU A 106 -0.04 14.94 -7.56
CA LEU A 106 0.62 15.52 -8.74
C LEU A 106 0.20 16.96 -9.01
N GLU A 107 -0.98 17.34 -8.52
CA GLU A 107 -1.56 18.65 -8.74
C GLU A 107 -1.10 19.65 -7.68
N SER A 108 -1.20 19.28 -6.40
CA SER A 108 -0.87 20.16 -5.28
C SER A 108 0.55 19.96 -4.72
N GLY A 109 1.19 18.81 -4.97
CA GLY A 109 2.45 18.46 -4.33
C GLY A 109 2.34 18.11 -2.84
N GLU A 110 1.15 18.15 -2.27
CA GLU A 110 0.87 17.78 -0.88
C GLU A 110 0.76 16.26 -0.73
N GLU A 111 1.01 15.75 0.48
CA GLU A 111 0.77 14.34 0.79
C GLU A 111 -0.72 14.06 0.87
N VAL A 112 -1.16 13.01 0.19
CA VAL A 112 -2.54 12.53 0.19
C VAL A 112 -2.61 11.11 0.73
N GLN A 113 -3.67 10.85 1.50
CA GLN A 113 -3.95 9.53 2.07
C GLN A 113 -5.10 8.86 1.31
N PHE A 114 -4.90 7.59 0.98
CA PHE A 114 -5.94 6.67 0.53
C PHE A 114 -6.10 5.59 1.59
N ARG A 115 -7.30 5.43 2.15
CA ARG A 115 -7.63 4.36 3.07
C ARG A 115 -8.50 3.33 2.38
N PHE A 116 -7.96 2.13 2.26
CA PHE A 116 -8.66 0.97 1.72
C PHE A 116 -9.32 0.23 2.87
N HIS A 117 -10.65 0.15 2.86
CA HIS A 117 -11.40 -0.70 3.77
C HIS A 117 -11.40 -2.11 3.18
N VAL A 118 -10.78 -3.07 3.84
CA VAL A 118 -10.54 -4.42 3.30
C VAL A 118 -11.40 -5.46 4.02
N ASP A 119 -11.85 -6.46 3.27
CA ASP A 119 -12.73 -7.55 3.75
C ASP A 119 -11.97 -8.79 4.26
#